data_AF-A0A7V2K0E3-F1
#
_entry.id   AF-A0A7V2K0E3-F1
#
_cell.length_a   1.000
_cell.length_b   1.000
_cell.length_c   1.000
_cell.angle_alpha   90.00
_cell.angle_beta   90.00
_cell.angle_gamma   90.00
#
_symmetry.space_group_name_H-M   'P 1'
#
loop_
_entity.id
_entity.type
_entity.pdbx_description
1 polymer ?
#
loop_
_entity_poly.entity_id
_entity_poly.type
_entity_poly.pdbx_seq_one_letter_code
_entity_poly.pdbx_strand_id
1 'polypeptide(L)'
;MNYRKVYLLIIVAMLVIFLVIIHLFAAENVTIRREEAMLREGPGSYYPPIAILPEDLSVTVVEDGELWLKVQADEQIGYISRKVIEGKKDADDMFAQMGSERAITEISDIGMT
;
A
#
# COMPACT_ATOMS: atom_id res chain seq x y z
N MET A 1 -17.35 29.61 -38.96
CA MET A 1 -17.07 28.58 -37.93
C MET A 1 -18.41 28.11 -37.37
N ASN A 2 -18.79 26.85 -37.57
CA ASN A 2 -20.15 26.40 -37.28
C ASN A 2 -20.29 26.15 -35.77
N TYR A 3 -21.02 27.03 -35.09
CA TYR A 3 -21.24 26.97 -33.63
C TYR A 3 -21.72 25.60 -33.16
N ARG A 4 -22.50 24.88 -33.97
CA ARG A 4 -22.91 23.49 -33.71
C ARG A 4 -21.74 22.52 -33.62
N LYS A 5 -20.73 22.66 -34.49
CA LYS A 5 -19.51 21.83 -34.48
C LYS A 5 -18.58 22.23 -33.33
N VAL A 6 -18.50 23.52 -33.01
CA VAL A 6 -17.70 24.02 -31.87
C VAL A 6 -18.30 23.54 -30.55
N TYR A 7 -19.62 23.60 -30.40
CA TYR A 7 -20.32 23.11 -29.21
C TYR A 7 -20.16 21.59 -29.03
N LEU A 8 -20.25 20.84 -30.12
CA LEU A 8 -20.00 19.39 -30.11
C LEU A 8 -18.55 19.07 -29.71
N LEU A 9 -17.56 19.83 -30.19
CA LEU A 9 -16.16 19.69 -29.77
C LEU A 9 -15.95 19.99 -28.29
N ILE A 10 -16.61 21.02 -27.74
CA ILE A 10 -16.53 21.36 -26.32
C ILE A 10 -17.15 20.25 -25.45
N ILE A 11 -18.30 19.69 -25.84
CA ILE A 11 -18.92 18.57 -25.12
C ILE A 11 -18.02 17.35 -25.10
N VAL A 12 -17.42 17.01 -26.25
CA VAL A 12 -16.50 15.87 -26.35
C VAL A 12 -15.26 16.09 -25.46
N ALA A 13 -14.69 17.29 -25.48
CA ALA A 13 -13.56 17.64 -24.62
C ALA A 13 -13.90 17.54 -23.13
N MET A 14 -15.09 18.03 -22.72
CA MET A 14 -15.58 17.92 -21.34
C MET A 14 -15.79 16.46 -20.92
N LEU A 15 -16.32 15.62 -21.82
CA LEU A 15 -16.54 14.19 -21.55
C LEU A 15 -15.21 13.45 -21.40
N VAL A 16 -14.21 13.78 -22.22
CA VAL A 16 -12.86 13.22 -22.09
C VAL A 16 -12.20 13.64 -20.77
N ILE A 17 -12.32 14.92 -20.38
CA ILE A 17 -11.81 15.40 -19.09
C ILE A 17 -12.50 14.67 -17.93
N PHE A 18 -13.82 14.47 -18.01
CA PHE A 18 -14.57 13.72 -17.02
C PHE A 18 -14.09 12.26 -16.89
N LEU A 19 -13.82 11.59 -18.02
CA LEU A 19 -13.27 10.23 -18.03
C LEU A 19 -11.86 10.15 -17.43
N VAL A 20 -11.02 11.18 -17.61
CA VAL A 20 -9.68 11.26 -16.99
C VAL A 20 -9.79 11.44 -15.47
N ILE A 21 -10.75 12.25 -14.99
CA ILE A 21 -10.97 12.47 -13.56
C ILE A 21 -11.36 11.17 -12.84
N ILE A 22 -12.13 10.27 -13.50
CA ILE A 22 -12.49 8.97 -12.93
C ILE A 22 -11.25 8.11 -12.64
N HIS A 23 -10.26 8.12 -13.53
CA HIS A 23 -9.03 7.33 -13.36
C HIS A 23 -8.15 7.81 -12.20
N LEU A 24 -8.32 9.06 -11.74
CA LEU A 24 -7.59 9.60 -10.61
C LEU A 24 -8.04 9.00 -9.26
N PHE A 25 -9.25 8.48 -9.20
CA PHE A 25 -9.84 7.84 -8.00
C PHE A 25 -9.80 6.31 -8.10
N ALA A 26 -8.79 5.75 -8.78
CA ALA A 26 -8.62 4.31 -8.86
C ALA A 26 -8.35 3.74 -7.45
N ALA A 27 -9.37 3.11 -6.87
CA ALA A 27 -9.32 2.41 -5.61
C ALA A 27 -8.54 1.09 -5.76
N GLU A 28 -7.41 0.96 -5.06
CA GLU A 28 -6.66 -0.30 -5.00
C GLU A 28 -7.23 -1.17 -3.88
N ASN A 29 -7.55 -2.43 -4.17
CA ASN A 29 -8.04 -3.37 -3.16
C ASN A 29 -6.88 -4.18 -2.61
N VAL A 30 -6.73 -4.22 -1.29
CA VAL A 30 -5.68 -4.97 -0.61
C VAL A 30 -6.28 -5.87 0.46
N THR A 31 -5.78 -7.10 0.53
CA THR A 31 -6.19 -8.10 1.52
C THR A 31 -5.27 -8.09 2.73
N ILE A 32 -5.86 -8.15 3.92
CA ILE A 32 -5.14 -8.23 5.20
C ILE A 32 -4.61 -9.65 5.38
N ARG A 33 -3.30 -9.80 5.62
CA ARG A 33 -2.59 -11.09 5.73
C ARG A 33 -2.16 -11.44 7.16
N ARG A 34 -2.59 -10.66 8.14
CA ARG A 34 -2.23 -10.82 9.54
C ARG A 34 -3.49 -10.97 10.37
N GLU A 35 -3.39 -11.81 11.39
CA GLU A 35 -4.39 -11.95 12.44
C GLU A 35 -4.49 -10.59 13.17
N GLU A 36 -5.68 -9.98 13.13
CA GLU A 36 -6.07 -8.76 13.87
C GLU A 36 -5.33 -7.47 13.49
N ALA A 37 -5.58 -6.96 12.27
CA ALA A 37 -5.09 -5.64 11.87
C ALA A 37 -5.89 -4.51 12.53
N MET A 38 -5.20 -3.59 13.21
CA MET A 38 -5.84 -2.44 13.86
C MET A 38 -6.01 -1.28 12.88
N LEU A 39 -7.26 -0.88 12.64
CA LEU A 39 -7.59 0.36 11.96
C LEU A 39 -7.49 1.52 12.96
N ARG A 40 -6.70 2.54 12.67
CA ARG A 40 -6.41 3.66 13.57
C ARG A 40 -6.88 5.00 13.02
N GLU A 41 -7.08 5.97 13.89
CA GLU A 41 -7.47 7.34 13.49
C GLU A 41 -6.39 8.08 12.69
N GLY A 42 -5.12 7.72 12.88
CA GLY A 42 -3.98 8.39 12.24
C GLY A 42 -2.79 7.48 11.93
N PRO A 43 -1.81 7.99 11.17
CA PRO A 43 -0.64 7.23 10.74
C PRO A 43 0.38 7.10 11.89
N GLY A 44 0.14 6.15 12.79
CA GLY A 44 1.02 5.93 13.94
C GLY A 44 0.45 4.96 14.97
N SER A 45 1.32 4.26 15.70
CA SER A 45 0.93 3.36 16.78
C SER A 45 0.38 4.08 18.01
N TYR A 46 0.64 5.38 18.14
CA TYR A 46 0.14 6.24 19.22
C TYR A 46 -1.30 6.73 19.00
N TYR A 47 -1.82 6.65 17.77
CA TYR A 47 -3.23 6.95 17.51
C TYR A 47 -4.12 5.80 18.00
N PRO A 48 -5.29 6.09 18.59
CA PRO A 48 -6.19 5.05 19.07
C PRO A 48 -6.73 4.20 17.91
N PRO A 49 -6.95 2.88 18.14
CA PRO A 49 -7.65 2.04 17.20
C PRO A 49 -9.15 2.36 17.22
N ILE A 50 -9.77 2.42 16.04
CA ILE A 50 -11.21 2.59 15.84
C ILE A 50 -11.91 1.27 15.51
N ALA A 51 -11.18 0.32 14.91
CA ALA A 51 -11.69 -1.01 14.61
C ALA A 51 -10.54 -2.04 14.57
N ILE A 52 -10.90 -3.32 14.71
CA ILE A 52 -10.02 -4.46 14.46
C ILE A 52 -10.56 -5.16 13.22
N LEU A 53 -9.70 -5.35 12.24
CA LEU A 53 -10.01 -5.95 10.96
C LEU A 53 -9.50 -7.41 10.95
N PRO A 54 -10.35 -8.39 10.59
CA PRO A 54 -9.93 -9.78 10.51
C PRO A 54 -8.96 -10.03 9.36
N GLU A 55 -8.23 -11.14 9.46
CA GLU A 55 -7.46 -11.69 8.33
C GLU A 55 -8.39 -12.00 7.15
N ASP A 56 -7.83 -11.96 5.93
CA ASP A 56 -8.54 -12.15 4.66
C ASP A 56 -9.63 -11.11 4.34
N LEU A 57 -9.78 -10.06 5.16
CA LEU A 57 -10.60 -8.92 4.81
C LEU A 57 -9.95 -8.10 3.69
N SER A 58 -10.70 -7.86 2.62
CA SER A 58 -10.32 -6.93 1.56
C SER A 58 -10.74 -5.51 1.92
N VAL A 59 -9.79 -4.58 1.88
CA VAL A 59 -9.99 -3.15 2.14
C VAL A 59 -9.54 -2.33 0.94
N THR A 60 -10.13 -1.14 0.79
CA THR A 60 -9.80 -0.23 -0.31
C THR A 60 -8.76 0.77 0.15
N VAL A 61 -7.62 0.87 -0.53
CA VAL A 61 -6.61 1.90 -0.31
C VAL A 61 -7.11 3.22 -0.90
N VAL A 62 -7.22 4.23 -0.05
CA VAL A 62 -7.59 5.60 -0.38
C VAL A 62 -6.35 6.47 -0.57
N GLU A 63 -5.30 6.19 0.19
CA GLU A 63 -4.02 6.89 0.11
C GLU A 63 -2.87 5.92 0.43
N ASP A 64 -1.92 5.81 -0.49
CA ASP A 64 -0.72 5.00 -0.31
C ASP A 64 0.39 5.80 0.38
N GLY A 65 0.79 5.37 1.57
CA GLY A 65 1.85 5.97 2.37
C GLY A 65 2.90 4.93 2.79
N GLU A 66 4.16 5.36 2.94
CA GLU A 66 5.33 4.48 3.06
C GLU A 66 5.28 3.46 4.22
N LEU A 67 4.67 3.82 5.34
CA LEU A 67 4.58 2.97 6.52
C LEU A 67 3.12 2.68 6.91
N TRP A 68 2.22 3.57 6.48
CA TRP A 68 0.80 3.58 6.83
C TRP A 68 -0.02 3.81 5.57
N LEU A 69 -1.01 2.94 5.38
CA LEU A 69 -1.97 3.04 4.30
C LEU A 69 -3.25 3.62 4.87
N LYS A 70 -3.80 4.64 4.20
CA LYS A 70 -5.16 5.08 4.50
C LYS A 70 -6.10 4.18 3.73
N VAL A 71 -6.96 3.47 4.46
CA VAL A 71 -7.88 2.51 3.89
C VAL A 71 -9.31 2.82 4.28
N GLN A 72 -10.22 2.44 3.41
CA GLN A 72 -11.64 2.34 3.69
C GLN A 72 -11.98 0.86 3.92
N ALA A 73 -12.44 0.56 5.13
CA ALA A 73 -13.00 -0.72 5.51
C ALA A 73 -14.50 -0.51 5.80
N ASP A 74 -15.36 -1.09 4.96
CA ASP A 74 -16.80 -0.83 4.97
C ASP A 74 -17.13 0.68 4.92
N GLU A 75 -17.73 1.22 5.99
CA GLU A 75 -18.10 2.64 6.14
C GLU A 75 -17.05 3.45 6.93
N GLN A 76 -15.95 2.84 7.36
CA GLN A 76 -14.92 3.46 8.19
C GLN A 76 -13.66 3.75 7.38
N ILE A 77 -13.15 4.98 7.48
CA ILE A 77 -11.87 5.38 6.90
C ILE A 77 -10.85 5.56 8.02
N GLY A 78 -9.70 4.91 7.91
CA GLY A 78 -8.63 5.00 8.89
C GLY A 78 -7.29 4.57 8.33
N TYR A 79 -6.32 4.36 9.20
CA TYR A 79 -4.95 4.02 8.85
C TYR A 79 -4.60 2.62 9.35
N ILE A 80 -4.00 1.80 8.48
CA ILE A 80 -3.41 0.50 8.82
C ILE A 80 -1.92 0.52 8.54
N SER A 81 -1.14 -0.25 9.30
CA SER A 81 0.29 -0.39 9.01
C SER A 81 0.49 -1.25 7.76
N ARG A 82 1.39 -0.87 6.86
CA ARG A 82 1.71 -1.65 5.65
C ARG A 82 2.12 -3.10 5.96
N LYS A 83 2.71 -3.34 7.13
CA LYS A 83 3.11 -4.70 7.54
C LYS A 83 1.94 -5.68 7.67
N VAL A 84 0.71 -5.19 7.81
CA VAL A 84 -0.47 -6.07 7.94
C VAL A 84 -0.91 -6.68 6.60
N ILE A 85 -0.49 -6.07 5.49
CA ILE A 85 -0.75 -6.56 4.13
C ILE A 85 0.45 -7.36 3.58
N GLU A 86 1.61 -7.25 4.24
CA GLU A 86 2.80 -8.06 3.97
C GLU A 86 2.65 -9.47 4.58
N GLY A 87 2.94 -10.50 3.78
CA GLY A 87 2.90 -11.90 4.24
C GLY A 87 3.87 -12.17 5.40
N LYS A 88 3.62 -13.25 6.15
CA LYS A 88 4.58 -13.80 7.13
C LYS A 88 5.90 -14.08 6.38
N LYS A 89 6.98 -13.37 6.72
CA LYS A 89 8.33 -13.74 6.29
C LYS A 89 8.75 -14.93 7.14
N ASP A 90 9.15 -16.02 6.49
CA ASP A 90 9.59 -17.22 7.19
C ASP A 90 10.90 -16.95 7.96
N ALA A 91 10.95 -17.43 9.20
CA ALA A 91 12.05 -17.13 10.11
C ALA A 91 13.38 -17.78 9.67
N ASP A 92 13.32 -18.94 9.00
CA ASP A 92 14.50 -19.68 8.53
C ASP A 92 15.31 -18.88 7.50
N ASP A 93 14.62 -18.11 6.64
CA ASP A 93 15.26 -17.26 5.64
C ASP A 93 16.04 -16.10 6.26
N MET A 94 15.59 -15.58 7.41
CA MET A 94 16.27 -14.46 8.09
C MET A 94 17.60 -14.87 8.72
N PHE A 95 17.66 -16.05 9.34
CA PHE A 95 18.91 -16.58 9.90
C PHE A 95 19.92 -16.94 8.80
N ALA A 96 19.44 -17.51 7.68
CA ALA A 96 20.28 -17.81 6.53
C ALA A 96 20.86 -16.54 5.89
N GLN A 97 20.06 -15.48 5.73
CA GLN A 97 20.53 -14.19 5.23
C GLN A 97 21.54 -13.53 6.17
N MET A 98 21.29 -13.52 7.48
CA MET A 98 22.20 -12.94 8.47
C MET A 98 23.55 -13.69 8.55
N GLY A 99 23.54 -15.01 8.34
CA GLY A 99 24.76 -15.82 8.23
C GLY A 99 25.56 -15.54 6.95
N SER A 100 24.88 -15.23 5.85
CA SER A 100 25.53 -14.91 4.57
C SER A 100 26.14 -13.50 4.53
N GLU A 101 25.53 -12.53 5.22
CA GLU A 101 25.93 -11.12 5.18
C GLU A 101 27.22 -10.82 5.95
N ARG A 102 27.61 -11.70 6.88
CA ARG A 102 28.90 -11.62 7.61
C ARG A 102 30.01 -12.51 7.03
N ALA A 103 29.71 -13.31 6.01
CA ALA A 103 30.63 -14.31 5.47
C ALA A 103 31.35 -13.88 4.18
N ILE A 104 31.21 -12.62 3.75
CA ILE A 104 31.91 -12.11 2.56
C ILE A 104 33.25 -11.49 3.00
N THR A 105 34.28 -12.34 3.06
CA THR A 105 35.63 -12.07 2.54
C THR A 105 36.42 -10.90 3.16
N GLU A 106 37.07 -11.11 4.31
CA GLU A 106 38.29 -10.35 4.69
C GLU A 106 39.32 -11.18 5.50
N ILE A 107 39.20 -12.52 5.54
CA ILE A 107 40.12 -13.36 6.32
C ILE A 107 40.82 -14.44 5.49
N SER A 108 40.71 -14.43 4.15
CA SER A 108 41.39 -15.45 3.33
C SER A 108 42.86 -15.12 2.98
N ASP A 109 43.31 -13.88 3.13
CA ASP A 109 44.63 -13.45 2.63
C ASP A 109 45.70 -13.21 3.73
N ILE A 110 45.38 -13.41 5.01
CA ILE A 110 46.35 -13.22 6.12
C ILE A 110 47.03 -14.52 6.59
N GLY A 111 46.82 -15.64 5.90
CA GLY A 111 47.22 -16.97 6.38
C GLY A 111 48.10 -17.82 5.46
N MET A 112 48.66 -17.28 4.37
CA MET A 112 49.50 -18.05 3.45
C MET A 112 50.76 -17.26 3.03
N THR A 113 51.71 -17.12 3.96
CA THR A 113 53.14 -16.83 3.65
C THR A 113 54.03 -17.60 4.61
#